data_AF-A0A2N2L427-F1
#
_entry.id   AF-A0A2N2L427-F1
#
_cell.length_a   1.000
_cell.length_b   1.000
_cell.length_c   1.000
_cell.angle_alpha   90.00
_cell.angle_beta   90.00
_cell.angle_gamma   90.00
#
_symmetry.space_group_name_H-M   'P 1'
#
loop_
_entity.id
_entity.type
_entity.pdbx_description
1 polymer ?
#
loop_
_entity_poly.entity_id
_entity_poly.type
_entity_poly.pdbx_seq_one_letter_code
_entity_poly.pdbx_strand_id
1 'polypeptide(L)'
;MSVLNKIIVLIIIALMICPYSVAAQNGARQIQPAVKKNNLNASNIVNENNVLPRPVMAVTPREIDIGTIGPGETGSGVFVLKNMTSGFMKWSIFGVEGWKTLDNQKLSGTVEDDANYLRIEVNALANEKTANLSKSKALFYPVDIKMTAGNGIIVCRKNLSAGLHREAIKLTSAGGNRTIFLTFKIVSSQELAQINLNPERMDMGSVLQGKTVSKKLRLTNKGKEILKWSLAEQKQKRSDVTTGVFKKGKYISFVNEETRGSGNYVPPVYLKEMMDIVGKWSENDGYPSSSTSTNSIKFHFSGTGLILYFTTYPDAGNLTIYLDDKLINEHDWFVDQKEKSELLVAEGLVDSPHVVTLVNKDGRLDIEGVRILGKDVMRGPAGWINVFPYSGSTTLETEYININLNAAQLAPGFYGDNIVFNSNGGEGVVEVFAEVVPDKLTKVIDVYRYSKGLDFLFTANPQVETQRLSQNAYVKDGIAFRLFVPDTPGTTNLYRWYNPVKKDHFYHYDPKGGGKQLQGYVFEGSIGNIATSRMTNTKELYRWFNPTTGHHFYTTDPKGEKVVKKGYRFDGIAGYVR
;
A
#
# COMPACT_ATOMS: atom_id res chain seq x y z
N MET A 1 -15.24 -42.90 -13.73
CA MET A 1 -15.77 -43.16 -12.37
C MET A 1 -16.56 -41.92 -11.96
N SER A 2 -17.86 -41.86 -12.28
CA SER A 2 -18.99 -42.33 -11.44
C SER A 2 -19.11 -41.51 -10.15
N VAL A 3 -19.97 -40.47 -10.13
CA VAL A 3 -21.29 -40.42 -9.44
C VAL A 3 -21.10 -40.37 -7.91
N LEU A 4 -21.53 -39.35 -7.16
CA LEU A 4 -22.90 -39.18 -6.64
C LEU A 4 -22.92 -37.97 -5.68
N ASN A 5 -23.95 -37.11 -5.74
CA ASN A 5 -24.81 -36.74 -4.59
C ASN A 5 -25.63 -35.47 -4.84
N LYS A 6 -26.90 -35.70 -5.22
CA LYS A 6 -28.06 -34.91 -4.80
C LYS A 6 -28.89 -35.81 -3.87
N ILE A 7 -29.45 -35.23 -2.80
CA ILE A 7 -30.83 -35.39 -2.28
C ILE A 7 -30.89 -35.18 -0.75
N ILE A 8 -31.94 -34.44 -0.40
CA ILE A 8 -32.44 -33.95 0.89
C ILE A 8 -33.23 -35.07 1.60
N VAL A 9 -33.31 -35.04 2.95
CA VAL A 9 -34.51 -35.21 3.81
C VAL A 9 -34.24 -35.94 5.14
N LEU A 10 -34.58 -35.22 6.23
CA LEU A 10 -35.01 -35.57 7.59
C LEU A 10 -34.66 -36.93 8.24
N ILE A 11 -34.13 -36.85 9.47
CA ILE A 11 -34.55 -37.70 10.60
C ILE A 11 -34.73 -36.84 11.87
N ILE A 12 -35.96 -36.88 12.40
CA ILE A 12 -36.40 -36.46 13.74
C ILE A 12 -36.13 -37.62 14.70
N ILE A 13 -35.40 -37.42 15.81
CA ILE A 13 -35.62 -38.16 17.07
C ILE A 13 -35.46 -37.20 18.25
N ALA A 14 -36.45 -37.24 19.12
CA ALA A 14 -36.67 -36.46 20.32
C ALA A 14 -35.72 -36.84 21.47
N LEU A 15 -35.44 -35.87 22.35
CA LEU A 15 -35.38 -36.08 23.80
C LEU A 15 -35.47 -34.73 24.53
N MET A 16 -36.70 -34.40 24.92
CA MET A 16 -37.04 -33.45 25.98
C MET A 16 -36.88 -34.14 27.33
N ILE A 17 -36.12 -33.55 28.26
CA ILE A 17 -36.33 -33.73 29.70
C ILE A 17 -36.24 -32.35 30.37
N CYS A 18 -37.37 -31.96 30.96
CA CYS A 18 -37.65 -30.73 31.67
C CYS A 18 -36.86 -30.57 32.99
N PRO A 19 -36.69 -29.34 33.51
CA PRO A 19 -36.43 -29.12 34.91
C PRO A 19 -37.71 -29.31 35.75
N TYR A 20 -37.54 -29.96 36.90
CA TYR A 20 -38.56 -30.19 37.92
C TYR A 20 -38.94 -28.88 38.64
N SER A 21 -40.23 -28.77 38.94
CA SER A 21 -40.82 -27.96 40.02
C SER A 21 -41.92 -28.79 40.66
N VAL A 22 -42.29 -28.44 41.91
CA VAL A 22 -43.34 -28.96 42.82
C VAL A 22 -42.66 -29.46 44.11
N ALA A 23 -43.03 -29.05 45.32
CA ALA A 23 -44.32 -28.80 45.97
C ALA A 23 -44.14 -27.78 47.12
N ALA A 24 -45.11 -27.24 47.84
CA ALA A 24 -46.55 -26.98 47.77
C ALA A 24 -46.90 -26.39 49.16
N GLN A 25 -47.91 -25.52 49.28
CA GLN A 25 -49.04 -25.76 50.20
C GLN A 25 -50.16 -24.73 50.04
N ASN A 26 -51.35 -25.30 49.88
CA ASN A 26 -52.71 -24.76 50.03
C ASN A 26 -52.88 -24.05 51.38
N GLY A 27 -53.80 -23.12 51.66
CA GLY A 27 -55.10 -22.80 51.06
C GLY A 27 -56.09 -22.62 52.22
N ALA A 28 -56.85 -21.53 52.25
CA ALA A 28 -58.11 -21.44 52.98
C ALA A 28 -58.97 -20.28 52.45
N ARG A 29 -60.15 -20.63 51.95
CA ARG A 29 -61.28 -19.74 51.66
C ARG A 29 -62.06 -19.53 52.96
N GLN A 30 -62.51 -18.29 53.21
CA GLN A 30 -63.73 -18.04 53.98
C GLN A 30 -64.67 -17.11 53.20
N ILE A 31 -65.95 -17.27 53.52
CA ILE A 31 -67.14 -17.00 52.73
C ILE A 31 -67.72 -15.61 53.06
N GLN A 32 -68.19 -14.91 52.01
CA GLN A 32 -69.32 -13.96 51.85
C GLN A 32 -70.18 -13.55 53.10
N PRO A 33 -70.84 -12.36 53.12
CA PRO A 33 -71.78 -11.97 52.06
C PRO A 33 -71.92 -10.48 51.68
N ALA A 34 -72.69 -10.32 50.60
CA ALA A 34 -73.12 -9.11 49.96
C ALA A 34 -73.95 -8.16 50.85
N VAL A 35 -73.77 -6.85 50.67
CA VAL A 35 -74.81 -5.85 50.95
C VAL A 35 -74.92 -4.85 49.80
N LYS A 36 -76.19 -4.60 49.47
CA LYS A 36 -76.85 -3.80 48.44
C LYS A 36 -76.19 -2.48 48.00
N LYS A 37 -76.35 -2.17 46.70
CA LYS A 37 -76.37 -0.80 46.15
C LYS A 37 -77.40 0.05 46.91
N ASN A 38 -77.01 1.27 47.29
CA ASN A 38 -77.94 2.40 47.38
C ASN A 38 -77.25 3.72 47.02
N ASN A 39 -78.09 4.59 46.48
CA ASN A 39 -77.85 5.83 45.75
C ASN A 39 -77.33 7.02 46.59
N LEU A 40 -76.69 7.94 45.86
CA LEU A 40 -76.71 9.41 45.97
C LEU A 40 -76.00 10.13 47.15
N ASN A 41 -75.04 10.97 46.73
CA ASN A 41 -74.73 12.34 47.12
C ASN A 41 -74.20 12.70 48.54
N ALA A 42 -72.96 13.21 48.48
CA ALA A 42 -72.43 14.42 49.12
C ALA A 42 -72.47 14.56 50.65
N SER A 43 -71.28 14.47 51.25
CA SER A 43 -70.84 15.44 52.26
C SER A 43 -69.31 15.43 52.39
N ASN A 44 -68.71 16.60 52.23
CA ASN A 44 -67.31 16.91 52.47
C ASN A 44 -66.84 16.42 53.84
N ILE A 45 -65.76 15.64 53.87
CA ILE A 45 -64.84 15.62 55.01
C ILE A 45 -63.45 15.89 54.44
N VAL A 46 -63.04 17.15 54.58
CA VAL A 46 -61.67 17.60 54.41
C VAL A 46 -60.84 16.92 55.49
N ASN A 47 -59.91 16.06 55.11
CA ASN A 47 -58.79 15.69 55.95
C ASN A 47 -57.54 16.30 55.34
N GLU A 48 -57.17 17.47 55.87
CA GLU A 48 -55.86 18.07 55.71
C GLU A 48 -54.82 17.09 56.26
N ASN A 49 -54.07 16.47 55.35
CA ASN A 49 -52.65 16.16 55.48
C ASN A 49 -52.15 15.58 54.14
N ASN A 50 -52.35 16.35 53.05
CA ASN A 50 -51.62 16.11 51.82
C ASN A 50 -50.19 16.63 52.01
N VAL A 51 -49.31 15.81 52.59
CA VAL A 51 -47.89 15.93 52.27
C VAL A 51 -47.79 15.58 50.80
N LEU A 52 -47.75 16.60 49.95
CA LEU A 52 -47.49 16.44 48.51
C LEU A 52 -46.31 15.49 48.36
N PRO A 53 -46.41 14.41 47.54
CA PRO A 53 -45.30 13.50 47.34
C PRO A 53 -44.11 14.34 46.88
N ARG A 54 -42.98 14.24 47.61
CA ARG A 54 -41.77 14.98 47.23
C ARG A 54 -41.49 14.66 45.77
N PRO A 55 -41.30 15.67 44.91
CA PRO A 55 -41.02 15.44 43.50
C PRO A 55 -39.81 14.50 43.40
N VAL A 56 -39.87 13.46 42.57
CA VAL A 56 -38.74 12.50 42.42
C VAL A 56 -38.32 12.45 40.96
N MET A 57 -37.06 12.79 40.71
CA MET A 57 -36.43 12.50 39.42
C MET A 57 -35.83 11.09 39.43
N ALA A 58 -36.21 10.30 38.43
CA ALA A 58 -35.55 9.05 38.08
C ALA A 58 -34.51 9.29 36.99
N VAL A 59 -33.34 8.68 37.13
CA VAL A 59 -32.27 8.69 36.11
C VAL A 59 -31.88 7.25 35.80
N THR A 60 -31.92 6.88 34.52
CA THR A 60 -31.66 5.52 34.05
C THR A 60 -30.72 5.54 32.84
N PRO A 61 -29.65 4.73 32.82
CA PRO A 61 -29.11 3.97 33.97
C PRO A 61 -28.52 4.92 35.05
N ARG A 62 -28.08 4.40 36.19
CA ARG A 62 -27.35 5.22 37.20
C ARG A 62 -25.85 5.32 36.90
N GLU A 63 -25.36 4.46 36.02
CA GLU A 63 -23.97 4.37 35.61
C GLU A 63 -23.91 3.98 34.14
N ILE A 64 -23.02 4.63 33.39
CA ILE A 64 -22.73 4.29 31.99
C ILE A 64 -21.26 3.96 31.89
N ASP A 65 -20.97 2.82 31.28
CA ASP A 65 -19.63 2.49 30.81
C ASP A 65 -19.48 2.91 29.35
N ILE A 66 -18.57 3.86 29.12
CA ILE A 66 -18.22 4.39 27.80
C ILE A 66 -17.23 3.46 27.09
N GLY A 67 -16.59 2.55 27.83
CA GLY A 67 -15.58 1.64 27.31
C GLY A 67 -14.18 2.25 27.31
N THR A 68 -13.32 1.70 26.45
CA THR A 68 -11.93 2.14 26.29
C THR A 68 -11.86 3.30 25.30
N ILE A 69 -11.08 4.33 25.64
CA ILE A 69 -10.80 5.49 24.80
C ILE A 69 -9.29 5.75 24.73
N GLY A 70 -8.75 5.90 23.53
CA GLY A 70 -7.39 6.37 23.29
C GLY A 70 -7.31 7.83 22.87
N PRO A 71 -6.08 8.38 22.68
CA PRO A 71 -5.90 9.76 22.23
C PRO A 71 -6.52 10.01 20.86
N GLY A 72 -7.33 11.05 20.74
CA GLY A 72 -8.11 11.40 19.55
C GLY A 72 -9.48 10.73 19.45
N GLU A 73 -9.81 9.79 20.35
CA GLU A 73 -11.07 9.05 20.31
C GLU A 73 -12.15 9.68 21.18
N THR A 74 -13.42 9.47 20.79
CA THR A 74 -14.59 9.91 21.53
C THR A 74 -15.54 8.74 21.77
N GLY A 75 -15.88 8.49 23.03
CA GLY A 75 -16.97 7.60 23.42
C GLY A 75 -18.23 8.38 23.79
N SER A 76 -19.40 7.75 23.77
CA SER A 76 -20.65 8.44 24.12
C SER A 76 -21.67 7.56 24.83
N GLY A 77 -22.56 8.19 25.58
CA GLY A 77 -23.62 7.53 26.34
C GLY A 77 -24.83 8.46 26.54
N VAL A 78 -25.95 7.89 26.96
CA VAL A 78 -27.20 8.64 27.18
C VAL A 78 -27.83 8.24 28.50
N PHE A 79 -28.10 9.24 29.35
CA PHE A 79 -28.95 9.11 30.53
C PHE A 79 -30.37 9.57 30.20
N VAL A 80 -31.35 8.77 30.64
CA VAL A 80 -32.77 9.12 30.54
C VAL A 80 -33.21 9.73 31.88
N LEU A 81 -33.71 10.96 31.82
CA LEU A 81 -34.25 11.70 32.96
C LEU A 81 -35.78 11.64 32.89
N LYS A 82 -36.44 11.16 33.95
CA LYS A 82 -37.90 11.08 34.01
C LYS A 82 -38.43 11.70 35.30
N ASN A 83 -39.44 12.56 35.17
CA ASN A 83 -40.22 13.01 36.31
C ASN A 83 -41.19 11.89 36.73
N MET A 84 -41.13 11.48 38.00
CA MET A 84 -42.03 10.45 38.55
C MET A 84 -43.28 11.05 39.21
N THR A 85 -43.47 12.37 39.10
CA THR A 85 -44.61 13.12 39.63
C THR A 85 -45.31 13.88 38.51
N SER A 86 -46.57 14.27 38.71
CA SER A 86 -47.29 15.12 37.75
C SER A 86 -46.71 16.54 37.72
N GLY A 87 -46.68 17.15 36.54
CA GLY A 87 -46.20 18.53 36.33
C GLY A 87 -44.75 18.62 35.86
N PHE A 88 -44.16 19.81 35.94
CA PHE A 88 -42.82 20.08 35.41
C PHE A 88 -41.76 20.10 36.52
N MET A 89 -40.59 19.52 36.24
CA MET A 89 -39.45 19.49 37.16
C MET A 89 -38.21 20.11 36.52
N LYS A 90 -37.70 21.19 37.13
CA LYS A 90 -36.42 21.79 36.74
C LYS A 90 -35.25 21.02 37.33
N TRP A 91 -34.18 20.89 36.55
CA TRP A 91 -32.92 20.30 36.98
C TRP A 91 -31.72 21.10 36.47
N SER A 92 -30.58 20.91 37.14
CA SER A 92 -29.31 21.51 36.72
C SER A 92 -28.10 20.65 37.04
N ILE A 93 -27.04 20.85 36.26
CA ILE A 93 -25.70 20.27 36.39
C ILE A 93 -24.70 21.42 36.29
N PHE A 94 -23.75 21.49 37.23
CA PHE A 94 -22.71 22.54 37.26
C PHE A 94 -21.39 22.09 36.63
N GLY A 95 -21.25 20.81 36.32
CA GLY A 95 -20.04 20.20 35.78
C GLY A 95 -19.77 18.85 36.44
N VAL A 96 -18.58 18.32 36.18
CA VAL A 96 -18.06 17.10 36.81
C VAL A 96 -17.19 17.47 38.00
N GLU A 97 -17.31 16.76 39.12
CA GLU A 97 -16.59 17.08 40.35
C GLU A 97 -15.07 16.99 40.16
N GLY A 98 -14.34 18.08 40.41
CA GLY A 98 -12.88 18.13 40.22
C GLY A 98 -12.42 18.33 38.77
N TRP A 99 -13.32 18.67 37.86
CA TRP A 99 -13.01 19.03 36.47
C TRP A 99 -13.16 20.54 36.26
N LYS A 100 -12.37 21.11 35.34
CA LYS A 100 -12.48 22.51 34.95
C LYS A 100 -13.56 22.64 33.88
N THR A 101 -14.64 23.35 34.17
CA THR A 101 -15.63 23.70 33.15
C THR A 101 -15.03 24.73 32.19
N LEU A 102 -15.13 24.51 30.88
CA LEU A 102 -14.53 25.38 29.86
C LEU A 102 -15.30 26.70 29.70
N ASP A 103 -16.61 26.65 29.88
CA ASP A 103 -17.48 27.82 29.97
C ASP A 103 -18.07 27.86 31.39
N ASN A 104 -18.09 29.02 32.06
CA ASN A 104 -18.65 29.19 33.42
C ASN A 104 -20.19 29.04 33.50
N GLN A 105 -20.76 28.19 32.65
CA GLN A 105 -22.20 27.98 32.48
C GLN A 105 -22.65 26.68 33.17
N LYS A 106 -23.88 26.70 33.69
CA LYS A 106 -24.58 25.51 34.18
C LYS A 106 -25.47 24.94 33.08
N LEU A 107 -25.53 23.62 32.97
CA LEU A 107 -26.53 22.95 32.12
C LEU A 107 -27.83 22.81 32.91
N SER A 108 -28.96 23.19 32.34
CA SER A 108 -30.26 23.06 33.00
C SER A 108 -31.37 22.72 32.02
N GLY A 109 -32.40 22.03 32.50
CA GLY A 109 -33.56 21.64 31.70
C GLY A 109 -34.81 21.47 32.55
N THR A 110 -35.92 21.13 31.89
CA THR A 110 -37.22 20.90 32.52
C THR A 110 -37.78 19.57 32.00
N VAL A 111 -38.04 18.63 32.90
CA VAL A 111 -38.69 17.35 32.60
C VAL A 111 -40.18 17.45 32.93
N GLU A 112 -41.05 17.17 31.97
CA GLU A 112 -42.50 17.11 32.15
C GLU A 112 -42.95 15.64 32.19
N ASP A 113 -44.03 15.26 31.49
CA ASP A 113 -44.52 13.88 31.44
C ASP A 113 -43.63 12.97 30.57
N ASP A 114 -42.98 13.56 29.55
CA ASP A 114 -42.06 12.87 28.64
C ASP A 114 -40.63 12.84 29.20
N ALA A 115 -39.91 11.76 28.86
CA ALA A 115 -38.51 11.61 29.26
C ALA A 115 -37.62 12.64 28.55
N ASN A 116 -36.66 13.20 29.30
CA ASN A 116 -35.56 13.99 28.73
C ASN A 116 -34.29 13.14 28.61
N TYR A 117 -33.41 13.56 27.72
CA TYR A 117 -32.15 12.87 27.45
C TYR A 117 -30.98 13.77 27.78
N LEU A 118 -30.05 13.26 28.58
CA LEU A 118 -28.75 13.84 28.84
C LEU A 118 -27.71 13.01 28.08
N ARG A 119 -27.23 13.55 26.96
CA ARG A 119 -26.19 12.92 26.16
C ARG A 119 -24.82 13.30 26.72
N ILE A 120 -23.95 12.31 26.85
CA ILE A 120 -22.57 12.45 27.31
C ILE A 120 -21.64 12.02 26.17
N GLU A 121 -20.62 12.82 25.92
CA GLU A 121 -19.50 12.52 25.02
C GLU A 121 -18.20 12.66 25.82
N VAL A 122 -17.36 11.64 25.82
CA VAL A 122 -16.04 11.64 26.47
C VAL A 122 -14.99 11.61 25.37
N ASN A 123 -14.23 12.68 25.23
CA ASN A 123 -13.22 12.85 24.20
C ASN A 123 -11.83 12.94 24.85
N ALA A 124 -10.97 11.95 24.60
CA ALA A 124 -9.57 12.04 24.97
C ALA A 124 -8.82 12.75 23.85
N LEU A 125 -8.32 13.96 24.10
CA LEU A 125 -7.70 14.78 23.06
C LEU A 125 -6.32 14.22 22.68
N ALA A 126 -5.96 14.33 21.40
CA ALA A 126 -4.62 14.01 20.95
C ALA A 126 -3.62 14.98 21.61
N ASN A 127 -2.63 14.44 22.33
CA ASN A 127 -1.52 15.25 22.84
C ASN A 127 -0.61 15.62 21.67
N GLU A 128 -0.80 16.79 21.06
CA GLU A 128 0.04 17.20 19.94
C GLU A 128 1.49 17.53 20.33
N LYS A 129 1.84 17.75 21.61
CA LYS A 129 3.19 18.21 22.00
C LYS A 129 3.66 17.79 23.39
N THR A 130 3.83 16.49 23.64
CA THR A 130 4.71 16.03 24.73
C THR A 130 5.67 14.94 24.23
N ALA A 131 6.54 15.36 23.32
CA ALA A 131 7.91 14.85 23.25
C ALA A 131 8.64 15.39 24.48
N ASN A 132 8.71 14.58 25.54
CA ASN A 132 9.71 14.59 26.61
C ASN A 132 9.13 13.82 27.80
N LEU A 133 9.69 12.65 28.09
CA LEU A 133 10.33 12.38 29.38
C LEU A 133 10.84 10.94 29.43
N SER A 134 12.11 10.86 29.82
CA SER A 134 12.76 9.76 30.52
C SER A 134 11.82 8.91 31.36
N LYS A 135 12.16 7.60 31.46
CA LYS A 135 11.58 6.62 32.39
C LYS A 135 11.18 7.27 33.73
N SER A 136 9.89 7.14 34.09
CA SER A 136 9.25 7.44 35.39
C SER A 136 8.50 8.77 35.61
N LYS A 137 7.81 9.36 34.61
CA LYS A 137 6.68 10.28 34.90
C LYS A 137 5.38 9.76 34.29
N ALA A 138 4.31 9.76 35.09
CA ALA A 138 2.99 9.32 34.66
C ALA A 138 2.51 10.17 33.47
N LEU A 139 2.17 9.52 32.35
CA LEU A 139 1.56 10.17 31.20
C LEU A 139 0.12 10.57 31.55
N PHE A 140 -0.21 11.85 31.32
CA PHE A 140 -1.55 12.39 31.47
C PHE A 140 -2.14 12.77 30.11
N TYR A 141 -3.42 12.48 29.94
CA TYR A 141 -4.21 12.74 28.73
C TYR A 141 -5.25 13.81 29.05
N PRO A 142 -5.31 14.91 28.28
CA PRO A 142 -6.38 15.88 28.41
C PRO A 142 -7.69 15.26 27.90
N VAL A 143 -8.68 15.16 28.78
CA VAL A 143 -9.99 14.59 28.46
C VAL A 143 -11.07 15.67 28.60
N ASP A 144 -11.99 15.70 27.65
CA ASP A 144 -13.21 16.49 27.68
C ASP A 144 -14.42 15.58 27.93
N ILE A 145 -15.25 15.94 28.91
CA ILE A 145 -16.61 15.41 29.07
C ILE A 145 -17.57 16.50 28.64
N LYS A 146 -18.22 16.29 27.49
CA LYS A 146 -19.28 17.15 26.97
C LYS A 146 -20.63 16.56 27.32
N MET A 147 -21.49 17.39 27.90
CA MET A 147 -22.85 17.01 28.29
C MET A 147 -23.84 17.90 27.55
N THR A 148 -24.83 17.29 26.91
CA THR A 148 -25.83 17.98 26.08
C THR A 148 -27.23 17.57 26.50
N ALA A 149 -28.12 18.56 26.69
CA ALA A 149 -29.54 18.34 26.93
C ALA A 149 -30.36 19.49 26.34
N GLY A 150 -31.33 19.18 25.47
CA GLY A 150 -32.03 20.19 24.68
C GLY A 150 -31.03 21.04 23.88
N ASN A 151 -31.10 22.36 24.04
CA ASN A 151 -30.18 23.31 23.41
C ASN A 151 -28.97 23.68 24.28
N GLY A 152 -28.87 23.13 25.49
CA GLY A 152 -27.79 23.41 26.42
C GLY A 152 -26.61 22.46 26.24
N ILE A 153 -25.40 23.00 26.32
CA ILE A 153 -24.14 22.25 26.25
C ILE A 153 -23.24 22.74 27.39
N ILE A 154 -22.55 21.82 28.05
CA ILE A 154 -21.46 22.12 28.99
C ILE A 154 -20.29 21.18 28.70
N VAL A 155 -19.06 21.69 28.75
CA VAL A 155 -17.84 20.91 28.53
C VAL A 155 -16.93 21.06 29.74
N CYS A 156 -16.52 19.92 30.30
CA CYS A 156 -15.61 19.84 31.44
C CYS A 156 -14.30 19.20 30.99
N ARG A 157 -13.15 19.74 31.40
CA ARG A 157 -11.81 19.25 31.05
C ARG A 157 -11.01 18.85 32.28
N LYS A 158 -10.28 17.73 32.20
CA LYS A 158 -9.32 17.28 33.20
C LYS A 158 -8.21 16.45 32.56
N ASN A 159 -7.01 16.54 33.12
CA ASN A 159 -5.89 15.68 32.75
C ASN A 159 -5.96 14.38 33.57
N LEU A 160 -6.05 13.25 32.89
CA LEU A 160 -6.21 11.92 33.51
C LEU A 160 -5.06 10.99 33.10
N SER A 161 -4.62 10.12 34.00
CA SER A 161 -3.62 9.10 33.68
C SER A 161 -4.22 7.96 32.83
N ALA A 162 -3.40 7.12 32.20
CA ALA A 162 -3.91 5.84 31.68
C ALA A 162 -4.51 4.99 32.82
N GLY A 163 -5.55 4.22 32.53
CA GLY A 163 -6.26 3.37 33.50
C GLY A 163 -7.78 3.54 33.47
N LEU A 164 -8.46 2.82 34.37
CA LEU A 164 -9.91 2.93 34.55
C LEU A 164 -10.24 4.18 35.37
N HIS A 165 -11.18 4.97 34.88
CA HIS A 165 -11.71 6.15 35.55
C HIS A 165 -13.19 5.99 35.82
N ARG A 166 -13.63 6.54 36.95
CA ARG A 166 -15.03 6.59 37.36
C ARG A 166 -15.35 7.97 37.88
N GLU A 167 -16.13 8.72 37.12
CA GLU A 167 -16.42 10.13 37.38
C GLU A 167 -17.86 10.32 37.83
N ALA A 168 -18.06 11.20 38.81
CA ALA A 168 -19.37 11.47 39.40
C ALA A 168 -19.95 12.77 38.85
N ILE A 169 -21.18 12.71 38.35
CA ILE A 169 -21.93 13.87 37.86
C ILE A 169 -23.10 14.11 38.83
N LYS A 170 -23.10 15.27 39.47
CA LYS A 170 -24.15 15.66 40.42
C LYS A 170 -25.25 16.41 39.68
N LEU A 171 -26.47 15.91 39.79
CA LEU A 171 -27.68 16.47 39.23
C LEU A 171 -28.57 16.98 40.36
N THR A 172 -28.94 18.26 40.32
CA THR A 172 -29.78 18.90 41.33
C THR A 172 -31.16 19.18 40.75
N SER A 173 -32.20 18.80 41.49
CA SER A 173 -33.61 19.05 41.15
C SER A 173 -34.37 19.49 42.40
N ALA A 174 -35.61 19.97 42.22
CA ALA A 174 -36.51 20.25 43.36
C ALA A 174 -36.78 19.01 44.23
N GLY A 175 -36.60 17.82 43.67
CA GLY A 175 -36.71 16.52 44.35
C GLY A 175 -35.49 16.07 45.13
N GLY A 176 -34.42 16.85 45.12
CA GLY A 176 -33.14 16.52 45.75
C GLY A 176 -32.02 16.24 44.74
N ASN A 177 -30.86 15.89 45.28
CA ASN A 177 -29.64 15.63 44.51
C ASN A 177 -29.56 14.15 44.11
N ARG A 178 -29.18 13.91 42.87
CA ARG A 178 -28.84 12.58 42.33
C ARG A 178 -27.41 12.60 41.82
N THR A 179 -26.70 11.50 42.03
CA THR A 179 -25.37 11.29 41.45
C THR A 179 -25.49 10.17 40.43
N ILE A 180 -25.04 10.44 39.22
CA ILE A 180 -24.82 9.43 38.19
C ILE A 180 -23.33 9.25 37.96
N PHE A 181 -22.95 8.09 37.45
CA PHE A 181 -21.56 7.72 37.28
C PHE A 181 -21.21 7.43 35.83
N LEU A 182 -19.99 7.78 35.46
CA LEU A 182 -19.43 7.56 34.15
C LEU A 182 -18.16 6.75 34.32
N THR A 183 -18.07 5.56 33.73
CA THR A 183 -16.84 4.78 33.68
C THR A 183 -16.26 4.78 32.29
N PHE A 184 -14.94 4.86 32.20
CA PHE A 184 -14.19 4.74 30.95
C PHE A 184 -12.74 4.37 31.24
N LYS A 185 -12.07 3.70 30.31
CA LYS A 185 -10.65 3.35 30.42
C LYS A 185 -9.83 4.19 29.44
N ILE A 186 -8.87 4.97 29.95
CA ILE A 186 -7.89 5.64 29.09
C ILE A 186 -6.72 4.70 28.84
N VAL A 187 -6.36 4.52 27.58
CA VAL A 187 -5.18 3.74 27.18
C VAL A 187 -4.20 4.61 26.40
N SER A 188 -2.92 4.23 26.41
CA SER A 188 -1.95 4.89 25.53
C SER A 188 -2.18 4.45 24.08
N SER A 189 -1.72 5.25 23.12
CA SER A 189 -1.79 4.89 21.70
C SER A 189 -1.12 3.54 21.40
N GLN A 190 -0.05 3.19 22.15
CA GLN A 190 0.65 1.91 22.03
C GLN A 190 -0.16 0.70 22.50
N GLU A 191 -1.20 0.89 23.32
CA GLU A 191 -2.08 -0.20 23.74
C GLU A 191 -3.09 -0.54 22.64
N LEU A 192 -3.66 0.46 21.96
CA LEU A 192 -4.61 0.27 20.86
C LEU A 192 -3.97 -0.44 19.68
N ALA A 193 -4.75 -1.28 18.99
CA ALA A 193 -4.31 -1.90 17.74
C ALA A 193 -3.91 -0.81 16.73
N GLN A 194 -2.85 -1.05 15.96
CA GLN A 194 -2.36 -0.12 14.94
C GLN A 194 -1.85 -0.90 13.73
N ILE A 195 -2.54 -0.77 12.59
CA ILE A 195 -2.12 -1.43 11.36
C ILE A 195 -0.85 -0.78 10.82
N ASN A 196 0.13 -1.59 10.45
CA ASN A 196 1.34 -1.15 9.77
C ASN A 196 1.62 -2.07 8.58
N LEU A 197 1.67 -1.48 7.39
CA LEU A 197 1.89 -2.18 6.12
C LEU A 197 3.29 -1.87 5.59
N ASN A 198 4.02 -2.89 5.15
CA ASN A 198 5.36 -2.73 4.59
C ASN A 198 5.59 -3.69 3.42
N PRO A 199 5.82 -3.21 2.19
CA PRO A 199 5.89 -1.80 1.79
C PRO A 199 4.50 -1.13 1.65
N GLU A 200 4.46 0.21 1.68
CA GLU A 200 3.27 1.00 1.31
C GLU A 200 3.14 1.19 -0.20
N ARG A 201 4.24 1.04 -0.94
CA ARG A 201 4.29 1.07 -2.40
C ARG A 201 4.94 -0.20 -2.90
N MET A 202 4.17 -1.01 -3.62
CA MET A 202 4.58 -2.30 -4.15
C MET A 202 4.84 -2.19 -5.64
N ASP A 203 6.12 -2.14 -6.02
CA ASP A 203 6.54 -2.27 -7.41
C ASP A 203 6.57 -3.75 -7.80
N MET A 204 5.69 -4.19 -8.70
CA MET A 204 5.64 -5.55 -9.22
C MET A 204 6.62 -5.79 -10.37
N GLY A 205 7.33 -4.75 -10.82
CA GLY A 205 8.30 -4.76 -11.90
C GLY A 205 7.66 -4.91 -13.28
N SER A 206 8.47 -5.37 -14.24
CA SER A 206 8.01 -5.69 -15.59
C SER A 206 7.35 -7.06 -15.63
N VAL A 207 6.08 -7.11 -16.02
CA VAL A 207 5.25 -8.31 -16.10
C VAL A 207 4.91 -8.57 -17.55
N LEU A 208 5.23 -9.76 -18.06
CA LEU A 208 4.82 -10.15 -19.41
C LEU A 208 3.30 -10.25 -19.49
N GLN A 209 2.73 -9.73 -20.57
CA GLN A 209 1.32 -9.90 -20.90
C GLN A 209 0.95 -11.39 -20.86
N GLY A 210 -0.19 -11.73 -20.25
CA GLY A 210 -0.59 -13.14 -20.09
C GLY A 210 0.07 -13.87 -18.90
N LYS A 211 0.97 -13.24 -18.15
CA LYS A 211 1.61 -13.84 -16.97
C LYS A 211 1.05 -13.27 -15.66
N THR A 212 1.29 -14.01 -14.60
CA THR A 212 1.04 -13.59 -13.23
C THR A 212 2.35 -13.34 -12.50
N VAL A 213 2.35 -12.38 -11.58
CA VAL A 213 3.45 -12.13 -10.65
C VAL A 213 2.90 -12.00 -9.24
N SER A 214 3.68 -12.45 -8.26
CA SER A 214 3.27 -12.48 -6.86
C SER A 214 4.34 -11.83 -5.98
N LYS A 215 3.94 -10.94 -5.08
CA LYS A 215 4.81 -10.38 -4.03
C LYS A 215 4.14 -10.48 -2.67
N LYS A 216 4.95 -10.48 -1.61
CA LYS A 216 4.49 -10.53 -0.22
C LYS A 216 4.47 -9.13 0.38
N LEU A 217 3.36 -8.78 1.00
CA LEU A 217 3.19 -7.62 1.86
C LEU A 217 3.30 -8.08 3.32
N ARG A 218 4.06 -7.35 4.14
CA ARG A 218 4.09 -7.58 5.59
C ARG A 218 3.07 -6.68 6.25
N LEU A 219 2.21 -7.28 7.07
CA LEU A 219 1.29 -6.59 7.96
C LEU A 219 1.73 -6.86 9.40
N THR A 220 1.96 -5.80 10.15
CA THR A 220 2.27 -5.88 11.58
C THR A 220 1.29 -5.02 12.36
N ASN A 221 1.06 -5.41 13.60
CA ASN A 221 0.35 -4.58 14.56
C ASN A 221 1.39 -3.88 15.45
N LYS A 222 1.41 -2.55 15.43
CA LYS A 222 2.27 -1.75 16.34
C LYS A 222 1.66 -1.55 17.72
N GLY A 223 0.39 -1.92 17.88
CA GLY A 223 -0.37 -1.92 19.12
C GLY A 223 -0.16 -3.16 19.97
N LYS A 224 -0.84 -3.21 21.13
CA LYS A 224 -0.87 -4.40 22.01
C LYS A 224 -2.20 -5.17 21.93
N GLU A 225 -3.30 -4.49 21.64
CA GLU A 225 -4.59 -5.14 21.37
C GLU A 225 -4.56 -5.93 20.07
N ILE A 226 -5.41 -6.95 19.94
CA ILE A 226 -5.51 -7.75 18.71
C ILE A 226 -5.99 -6.85 17.57
N LEU A 227 -5.18 -6.75 16.53
CA LEU A 227 -5.55 -6.11 15.27
C LEU A 227 -6.40 -7.07 14.45
N LYS A 228 -7.63 -6.68 14.12
CA LYS A 228 -8.53 -7.37 13.18
C LYS A 228 -8.60 -6.53 11.91
N TRP A 229 -8.35 -7.16 10.76
CA TRP A 229 -8.26 -6.47 9.48
C TRP A 229 -8.96 -7.22 8.36
N SER A 230 -9.42 -6.49 7.35
CA SER A 230 -10.03 -7.01 6.13
C SER A 230 -9.82 -6.06 4.96
N LEU A 231 -9.82 -6.57 3.74
CA LEU A 231 -9.79 -5.73 2.54
C LEU A 231 -11.13 -5.00 2.35
N ALA A 232 -11.06 -3.76 1.89
CA ALA A 232 -12.25 -3.01 1.49
C ALA A 232 -12.82 -3.57 0.18
N GLU A 233 -14.16 -3.59 0.05
CA GLU A 233 -14.80 -3.92 -1.23
C GLU A 233 -14.41 -2.87 -2.29
N GLN A 234 -13.72 -3.29 -3.34
CA GLN A 234 -13.48 -2.45 -4.52
C GLN A 234 -14.79 -2.27 -5.31
N LYS A 235 -15.66 -1.36 -4.87
CA LYS A 235 -16.83 -0.93 -5.65
C LYS A 235 -16.34 -0.08 -6.81
N GLN A 236 -16.04 -0.70 -7.95
CA GLN A 236 -15.82 0.04 -9.20
C GLN A 236 -17.14 0.67 -9.65
N LYS A 237 -17.47 1.85 -9.11
CA LYS A 237 -18.45 2.73 -9.74
C LYS A 237 -17.83 3.27 -11.01
N ARG A 238 -18.41 2.91 -12.15
CA ARG A 238 -18.05 3.35 -13.51
C ARG A 238 -18.24 4.86 -13.77
N SER A 239 -18.42 5.66 -12.72
CA SER A 239 -18.67 7.11 -12.79
C SER A 239 -18.05 7.94 -11.66
N ASP A 240 -17.24 7.38 -10.75
CA ASP A 240 -16.45 8.21 -9.85
C ASP A 240 -15.13 8.58 -10.53
N VAL A 241 -15.22 9.63 -11.33
CA VAL A 241 -14.10 10.48 -11.75
C VAL A 241 -13.48 11.07 -10.47
N THR A 242 -12.65 10.28 -9.80
CA THR A 242 -11.60 10.79 -8.90
C THR A 242 -10.29 10.82 -9.70
N THR A 243 -10.28 11.72 -10.69
CA THR A 243 -9.16 12.05 -11.59
C THR A 243 -7.94 12.67 -10.90
N GLY A 244 -7.70 12.40 -9.60
CA GLY A 244 -6.69 13.10 -8.80
C GLY A 244 -5.63 12.26 -8.10
N VAL A 245 -5.78 10.94 -7.94
CA VAL A 245 -4.99 10.21 -6.93
C VAL A 245 -3.82 9.38 -7.48
N PHE A 246 -3.86 8.91 -8.73
CA PHE A 246 -2.65 8.34 -9.34
C PHE A 246 -1.84 9.46 -9.97
N LYS A 247 -0.90 9.99 -9.19
CA LYS A 247 0.14 10.89 -9.69
C LYS A 247 0.71 10.28 -10.98
N LYS A 248 0.62 11.01 -12.10
CA LYS A 248 1.04 10.64 -13.46
C LYS A 248 2.52 10.22 -13.47
N GLY A 249 2.83 9.00 -13.07
CA GLY A 249 4.22 8.58 -12.99
C GLY A 249 4.46 7.16 -12.57
N LYS A 250 5.51 6.58 -13.15
CA LYS A 250 6.01 5.23 -12.90
C LYS A 250 6.74 5.22 -11.56
N TYR A 251 6.28 4.42 -10.60
CA TYR A 251 7.04 4.13 -9.39
C TYR A 251 8.08 3.05 -9.66
N ILE A 252 9.28 3.24 -9.13
CA ILE A 252 10.38 2.28 -9.16
C ILE A 252 10.88 2.12 -7.73
N SER A 253 10.79 0.89 -7.21
CA SER A 253 11.30 0.57 -5.88
C SER A 253 12.81 0.36 -5.92
N PHE A 254 13.53 0.79 -4.88
CA PHE A 254 14.95 0.49 -4.70
C PHE A 254 15.17 -0.74 -3.83
N VAL A 255 14.11 -1.47 -3.46
CA VAL A 255 14.25 -2.70 -2.68
C VAL A 255 15.05 -3.76 -3.44
N ASN A 256 16.02 -4.34 -2.76
CA ASN A 256 16.64 -5.59 -3.14
C ASN A 256 16.31 -6.66 -2.08
N GLU A 257 15.40 -7.56 -2.44
CA GLU A 257 14.97 -8.65 -1.58
C GLU A 257 16.10 -9.67 -1.33
N GLU A 258 17.05 -9.80 -2.25
CA GLU A 258 18.17 -10.77 -2.16
C GLU A 258 19.22 -10.34 -1.12
N THR A 259 19.33 -9.05 -0.82
CA THR A 259 20.26 -8.53 0.19
C THR A 259 19.62 -8.33 1.55
N ARG A 260 18.33 -8.64 1.74
CA ARG A 260 17.66 -8.41 3.03
C ARG A 260 18.31 -9.24 4.14
N GLY A 261 18.82 -8.58 5.17
CA GLY A 261 19.51 -9.21 6.31
C GLY A 261 21.02 -9.39 6.12
N SER A 262 21.61 -8.90 5.02
CA SER A 262 23.03 -9.04 4.72
C SER A 262 23.94 -8.01 5.44
N GLY A 263 23.36 -6.93 5.96
CA GLY A 263 24.09 -5.75 6.48
C GLY A 263 24.64 -4.80 5.40
N ASN A 264 24.62 -5.18 4.11
CA ASN A 264 25.14 -4.37 3.01
C ASN A 264 24.16 -4.30 1.83
N TYR A 265 23.89 -3.09 1.36
CA TYR A 265 23.00 -2.90 0.21
C TYR A 265 23.76 -2.99 -1.11
N VAL A 266 23.16 -3.70 -2.07
CA VAL A 266 23.58 -3.73 -3.47
C VAL A 266 22.34 -3.48 -4.33
N PRO A 267 22.40 -2.60 -5.34
CA PRO A 267 21.27 -2.37 -6.23
C PRO A 267 20.80 -3.69 -6.88
N PRO A 268 19.49 -3.92 -6.98
CA PRO A 268 18.98 -5.11 -7.64
C PRO A 268 19.33 -5.09 -9.13
N VAL A 269 19.38 -6.27 -9.76
CA VAL A 269 19.85 -6.44 -11.14
C VAL A 269 19.13 -5.52 -12.14
N TYR A 270 17.83 -5.30 -11.96
CA TYR A 270 17.02 -4.44 -12.83
C TYR A 270 17.34 -2.93 -12.72
N LEU A 271 18.04 -2.50 -11.65
CA LEU A 271 18.48 -1.12 -11.47
C LEU A 271 19.94 -0.90 -11.85
N LYS A 272 20.69 -1.96 -12.21
CA LYS A 272 22.15 -1.87 -12.41
C LYS A 272 22.59 -0.85 -13.48
N GLU A 273 21.75 -0.59 -14.49
CA GLU A 273 22.02 0.40 -15.54
C GLU A 273 21.42 1.77 -15.24
N MET A 274 20.58 1.88 -14.21
CA MET A 274 19.88 3.11 -13.83
C MET A 274 20.42 3.71 -12.54
N MET A 275 21.13 2.95 -11.71
CA MET A 275 21.50 3.33 -10.36
C MET A 275 22.95 3.00 -10.06
N ASP A 276 23.73 4.04 -9.79
CA ASP A 276 25.08 3.94 -9.26
C ASP A 276 25.09 4.35 -7.80
N ILE A 277 25.77 3.58 -6.95
CA ILE A 277 25.97 3.91 -5.54
C ILE A 277 27.44 4.17 -5.25
N VAL A 278 27.69 5.20 -4.45
CA VAL A 278 29.03 5.56 -3.97
C VAL A 278 28.98 5.64 -2.44
N GLY A 279 30.02 5.11 -1.81
CA GLY A 279 30.13 5.01 -0.36
C GLY A 279 29.69 3.64 0.18
N LYS A 280 29.42 3.58 1.48
CA LYS A 280 29.06 2.34 2.20
C LYS A 280 27.58 2.41 2.59
N TRP A 281 26.72 1.90 1.72
CA TRP A 281 25.29 1.75 1.98
C TRP A 281 25.04 0.42 2.70
N SER A 282 24.45 0.47 3.89
CA SER A 282 23.86 -0.71 4.55
C SER A 282 22.47 -0.97 3.96
N GLU A 283 21.88 -2.14 4.20
CA GLU A 283 20.46 -2.34 3.90
C GLU A 283 19.60 -2.22 5.16
N ASN A 284 18.37 -1.73 4.99
CA ASN A 284 17.31 -1.84 5.99
C ASN A 284 16.05 -2.35 5.30
N ASP A 285 15.58 -3.54 5.67
CA ASP A 285 14.46 -4.22 5.00
C ASP A 285 14.65 -4.44 3.48
N GLY A 286 15.90 -4.46 3.02
CA GLY A 286 16.27 -4.57 1.60
C GLY A 286 16.38 -3.22 0.88
N TYR A 287 16.09 -2.10 1.53
CA TYR A 287 16.29 -0.75 0.98
C TYR A 287 17.69 -0.23 1.28
N PRO A 288 18.26 0.65 0.43
CA PRO A 288 19.49 1.37 0.73
C PRO A 288 19.30 2.25 1.96
N SER A 289 20.14 2.03 2.97
CA SER A 289 20.16 2.76 4.23
C SER A 289 21.53 3.38 4.43
N SER A 290 21.55 4.63 4.89
CA SER A 290 22.79 5.35 5.20
C SER A 290 22.64 6.05 6.53
N SER A 291 23.66 5.93 7.38
CA SER A 291 23.80 6.62 8.67
C SER A 291 25.13 7.37 8.82
N THR A 292 25.92 7.45 7.74
CA THR A 292 27.24 8.08 7.72
C THR A 292 27.28 9.17 6.66
N SER A 293 28.06 10.21 6.92
CA SER A 293 28.33 11.27 5.96
C SER A 293 29.05 10.74 4.72
N THR A 294 28.76 11.31 3.55
CA THR A 294 29.42 11.08 2.22
C THR A 294 28.93 9.91 1.35
N ASN A 295 27.75 9.35 1.64
CA ASN A 295 27.13 8.34 0.76
C ASN A 295 26.28 9.02 -0.33
N SER A 296 26.35 8.53 -1.57
CA SER A 296 25.51 9.06 -2.66
C SER A 296 24.90 7.98 -3.56
N ILE A 297 23.73 8.27 -4.10
CA ILE A 297 23.05 7.50 -5.14
C ILE A 297 22.89 8.41 -6.36
N LYS A 298 23.40 7.98 -7.52
CA LYS A 298 23.11 8.58 -8.82
C LYS A 298 22.08 7.71 -9.53
N PHE A 299 20.95 8.30 -9.90
CA PHE A 299 19.83 7.61 -10.54
C PHE A 299 19.47 8.26 -11.88
N HIS A 300 19.48 7.46 -12.94
CA HIS A 300 19.16 7.83 -14.31
C HIS A 300 17.68 7.58 -14.57
N PHE A 301 16.98 8.57 -15.12
CA PHE A 301 15.56 8.45 -15.45
C PHE A 301 15.21 9.16 -16.75
N SER A 302 14.02 8.90 -17.29
CA SER A 302 13.47 9.65 -18.43
C SER A 302 12.00 9.99 -18.16
N GLY A 303 11.70 11.27 -18.08
CA GLY A 303 10.38 11.76 -17.69
C GLY A 303 10.37 13.27 -17.52
N THR A 304 9.23 13.81 -17.09
CA THR A 304 9.01 15.26 -16.93
C THR A 304 9.22 15.74 -15.49
N GLY A 305 9.72 14.87 -14.61
CA GLY A 305 9.89 15.16 -13.20
C GLY A 305 10.14 13.90 -12.37
N LEU A 306 10.41 14.08 -11.09
CA LEU A 306 10.72 13.00 -10.16
C LEU A 306 10.25 13.34 -8.75
N ILE A 307 9.67 12.35 -8.08
CA ILE A 307 9.32 12.38 -6.66
C ILE A 307 10.15 11.31 -5.96
N LEU A 308 10.77 11.67 -4.84
CA LEU A 308 11.57 10.79 -4.00
C LEU A 308 10.75 10.31 -2.80
N TYR A 309 10.86 9.01 -2.48
CA TYR A 309 10.28 8.40 -1.28
C TYR A 309 11.38 7.88 -0.38
N PHE A 310 11.35 8.28 0.88
CA PHE A 310 12.37 7.91 1.86
C PHE A 310 11.79 7.87 3.27
N THR A 311 12.52 7.22 4.17
CA THR A 311 12.21 7.14 5.59
C THR A 311 13.33 7.81 6.38
N THR A 312 12.98 8.71 7.29
CA THR A 312 13.90 9.31 8.26
C THR A 312 13.70 8.70 9.65
N TYR A 313 14.72 8.85 10.49
CA TYR A 313 14.76 8.30 11.85
C TYR A 313 15.00 9.41 12.88
N PRO A 314 14.78 9.15 14.19
CA PRO A 314 14.90 10.14 15.25
C PRO A 314 16.30 10.75 15.40
N ASP A 315 16.63 11.71 14.54
CA ASP A 315 17.92 12.39 14.44
C ASP A 315 17.79 13.65 13.57
N ALA A 316 18.78 14.53 13.63
CA ALA A 316 19.00 15.54 12.61
C ALA A 316 19.64 14.91 11.38
N GLY A 317 19.35 15.44 10.19
CA GLY A 317 20.09 15.03 9.00
C GLY A 317 19.84 15.92 7.79
N ASN A 318 20.62 15.68 6.75
CA ASN A 318 20.60 16.45 5.52
C ASN A 318 20.77 15.57 4.28
N LEU A 319 19.88 15.77 3.31
CA LEU A 319 19.92 15.17 1.98
C LEU A 319 20.09 16.28 0.94
N THR A 320 21.24 16.30 0.30
CA THR A 320 21.52 17.23 -0.81
C THR A 320 21.18 16.58 -2.14
N ILE A 321 20.46 17.30 -3.01
CA ILE A 321 19.91 16.76 -4.24
C ILE A 321 20.39 17.59 -5.43
N TYR A 322 20.99 16.91 -6.40
CA TYR A 322 21.42 17.48 -7.67
C TYR A 322 20.58 16.89 -8.80
N LEU A 323 20.21 17.72 -9.77
CA LEU A 323 19.61 17.31 -11.04
C LEU A 323 20.51 17.78 -12.17
N ASP A 324 20.93 16.85 -13.02
CA ASP A 324 21.85 17.11 -14.14
C ASP A 324 23.08 17.92 -13.68
N ASP A 325 23.70 17.45 -12.58
CA ASP A 325 24.85 18.02 -11.89
C ASP A 325 24.66 19.44 -11.30
N LYS A 326 23.42 19.95 -11.26
CA LYS A 326 23.06 21.23 -10.62
C LYS A 326 22.38 20.98 -9.28
N LEU A 327 22.81 21.68 -8.23
CA LEU A 327 22.15 21.65 -6.93
C LEU A 327 20.73 22.22 -7.07
N ILE A 328 19.72 21.44 -6.66
CA ILE A 328 18.31 21.85 -6.73
C ILE A 328 17.62 21.88 -5.36
N ASN A 329 18.10 21.12 -4.37
CA ASN A 329 17.51 21.09 -3.05
C ASN A 329 18.53 20.65 -1.98
N GLU A 330 18.43 21.23 -0.78
CA GLU A 330 19.05 20.73 0.44
C GLU A 330 17.92 20.48 1.45
N HIS A 331 17.60 19.21 1.68
CA HIS A 331 16.51 18.81 2.53
C HIS A 331 17.03 18.42 3.92
N ASP A 332 16.83 19.32 4.88
CA ASP A 332 17.11 19.08 6.29
C ASP A 332 15.89 18.45 7.01
N TRP A 333 16.13 17.53 7.93
CA TRP A 333 15.12 17.03 8.84
C TRP A 333 15.60 17.01 10.29
N PHE A 334 14.65 17.09 11.21
CA PHE A 334 14.82 16.83 12.63
C PHE A 334 13.50 16.23 13.14
N VAL A 335 13.46 14.91 13.29
CA VAL A 335 12.24 14.19 13.64
C VAL A 335 12.42 13.47 14.98
N ASP A 336 11.35 13.36 15.76
CA ASP A 336 11.38 12.67 17.06
C ASP A 336 11.02 11.17 16.93
N GLN A 337 10.48 10.76 15.77
CA GLN A 337 10.02 9.41 15.48
C GLN A 337 10.38 9.03 14.03
N LYS A 338 10.37 7.72 13.74
CA LYS A 338 10.52 7.22 12.37
C LYS A 338 9.39 7.76 11.50
N GLU A 339 9.72 8.48 10.43
CA GLU A 339 8.76 9.13 9.54
C GLU A 339 9.01 8.71 8.09
N LYS A 340 7.94 8.47 7.34
CA LYS A 340 8.00 8.26 5.89
C LYS A 340 7.65 9.57 5.20
N SER A 341 8.51 9.98 4.27
CA SER A 341 8.42 11.28 3.62
C SER A 341 8.40 11.13 2.10
N GLU A 342 7.69 12.07 1.46
CA GLU A 342 7.68 12.26 0.02
C GLU A 342 8.26 13.64 -0.29
N LEU A 343 9.16 13.72 -1.26
CA LEU A 343 9.74 14.97 -1.73
C LEU A 343 9.61 15.10 -3.24
N LEU A 344 8.93 16.15 -3.71
CA LEU A 344 8.96 16.55 -5.11
C LEU A 344 10.35 17.09 -5.43
N VAL A 345 11.12 16.33 -6.21
CA VAL A 345 12.48 16.70 -6.61
C VAL A 345 12.44 17.69 -7.77
N ALA A 346 11.65 17.38 -8.80
CA ALA A 346 11.49 18.23 -9.97
C ALA A 346 10.17 17.96 -10.68
N GLU A 347 9.64 18.97 -11.36
CA GLU A 347 8.50 18.89 -12.28
C GLU A 347 8.69 19.85 -13.45
N GLY A 348 7.93 19.67 -14.53
CA GLY A 348 8.01 20.52 -15.72
C GLY A 348 9.29 20.35 -16.55
N LEU A 349 10.03 19.27 -16.35
CA LEU A 349 11.18 18.92 -17.19
C LEU A 349 10.72 18.54 -18.60
N VAL A 350 11.61 18.70 -19.58
CA VAL A 350 11.43 18.13 -20.92
C VAL A 350 11.41 16.60 -20.77
N ASP A 351 10.49 15.88 -21.42
CA ASP A 351 10.47 14.41 -21.40
C ASP A 351 11.72 13.87 -22.15
N SER A 352 12.82 13.74 -21.41
CA SER A 352 14.14 13.40 -21.90
C SER A 352 14.93 12.67 -20.80
N PRO A 353 16.10 12.09 -21.11
CA PRO A 353 16.97 11.52 -20.10
C PRO A 353 17.52 12.58 -19.14
N HIS A 354 17.44 12.29 -17.83
CA HIS A 354 17.92 13.11 -16.73
C HIS A 354 18.66 12.25 -15.70
N VAL A 355 19.45 12.90 -14.86
CA VAL A 355 20.20 12.26 -13.78
C VAL A 355 19.94 13.00 -12.47
N VAL A 356 19.40 12.30 -11.47
CA VAL A 356 19.34 12.80 -10.09
C VAL A 356 20.48 12.21 -9.27
N THR A 357 21.19 13.04 -8.50
CA THR A 357 22.20 12.60 -7.54
C THR A 357 21.75 12.99 -6.13
N LEU A 358 21.58 11.98 -5.29
CA LEU A 358 21.19 12.09 -3.89
C LEU A 358 22.44 11.92 -3.04
N VAL A 359 22.78 12.92 -2.22
CA VAL A 359 23.95 12.88 -1.34
C VAL A 359 23.48 12.97 0.11
N ASN A 360 23.59 11.88 0.84
CA ASN A 360 23.36 11.88 2.28
C ASN A 360 24.60 12.46 2.98
N LYS A 361 24.46 13.68 3.52
CA LYS A 361 25.52 14.36 4.26
C LYS A 361 25.52 13.99 5.73
N ASP A 362 24.35 13.81 6.34
CA ASP A 362 24.22 13.47 7.76
C ASP A 362 22.85 12.88 8.07
N GLY A 363 22.76 12.18 9.20
CA GLY A 363 21.52 11.57 9.68
C GLY A 363 21.15 10.27 8.99
N ARG A 364 20.41 9.43 9.72
CA ARG A 364 19.95 8.14 9.19
C ARG A 364 18.75 8.32 8.26
N LEU A 365 18.86 7.77 7.05
CA LEU A 365 17.74 7.68 6.11
C LEU A 365 17.77 6.38 5.30
N ASP A 366 16.58 5.91 4.94
CA ASP A 366 16.38 4.81 3.98
C ASP A 366 15.70 5.35 2.72
N ILE A 367 16.20 5.02 1.53
CA ILE A 367 15.56 5.45 0.27
C ILE A 367 14.69 4.32 -0.26
N GLU A 368 13.38 4.52 -0.28
CA GLU A 368 12.41 3.49 -0.71
C GLU A 368 12.38 3.36 -2.24
N GLY A 369 12.48 4.49 -2.93
CA GLY A 369 12.39 4.53 -4.39
C GLY A 369 11.95 5.89 -4.91
N VAL A 370 11.56 5.92 -6.18
CA VAL A 370 11.19 7.16 -6.88
C VAL A 370 9.93 6.97 -7.72
N ARG A 371 9.19 8.05 -7.94
CA ARG A 371 8.15 8.13 -8.97
C ARG A 371 8.60 9.07 -10.07
N ILE A 372 8.75 8.55 -11.28
CA ILE A 372 9.11 9.30 -12.48
C ILE A 372 7.83 9.87 -13.10
N LEU A 373 7.73 11.19 -13.19
CA LEU A 373 6.57 11.89 -13.73
C LEU A 373 6.55 11.89 -15.27
N GLY A 374 5.37 12.11 -15.84
CA GLY A 374 5.19 12.21 -17.30
C GLY A 374 4.92 10.87 -17.99
N LYS A 375 4.66 9.80 -17.21
CA LYS A 375 4.21 8.50 -17.73
C LYS A 375 2.74 8.31 -17.40
N ASP A 376 1.96 7.89 -18.40
CA ASP A 376 0.54 7.57 -18.21
C ASP A 376 0.40 6.23 -17.50
N VAL A 377 -0.19 6.26 -16.31
CA VAL A 377 -0.46 5.08 -15.48
C VAL A 377 -1.96 4.80 -15.48
N MET A 378 -2.34 3.62 -15.92
CA MET A 378 -3.73 3.18 -16.03
C MET A 378 -4.17 2.39 -14.79
N ARG A 379 -5.45 2.48 -14.41
CA ARG A 379 -6.05 1.49 -13.50
C ARG A 379 -6.24 0.16 -14.25
N GLY A 380 -6.02 -0.96 -13.57
CA GLY A 380 -6.37 -2.28 -14.11
C GLY A 380 -7.87 -2.59 -13.99
N PRO A 381 -8.37 -3.58 -14.75
CA PRO A 381 -9.75 -4.05 -14.67
C PRO A 381 -10.02 -4.79 -13.35
N ALA A 382 -11.27 -4.90 -12.93
CA ALA A 382 -11.62 -5.66 -11.72
C ALA A 382 -11.02 -7.07 -11.71
N GLY A 383 -10.40 -7.48 -10.59
CA GLY A 383 -9.79 -8.80 -10.41
C GLY A 383 -8.38 -8.97 -10.99
N TRP A 384 -7.79 -7.91 -11.57
CA TRP A 384 -6.39 -7.94 -12.04
C TRP A 384 -5.38 -8.06 -10.89
N ILE A 385 -5.74 -7.58 -9.70
CA ILE A 385 -5.02 -7.79 -8.45
C ILE A 385 -5.89 -8.66 -7.54
N ASN A 386 -5.33 -9.77 -7.09
CA ASN A 386 -5.93 -10.68 -6.12
C ASN A 386 -5.06 -10.72 -4.87
N VAL A 387 -5.68 -10.59 -3.70
CA VAL A 387 -4.98 -10.51 -2.42
C VAL A 387 -5.44 -11.65 -1.52
N PHE A 388 -4.50 -12.34 -0.88
CA PHE A 388 -4.79 -13.45 0.03
C PHE A 388 -3.84 -13.47 1.23
N PRO A 389 -4.34 -13.61 2.47
CA PRO A 389 -5.76 -13.72 2.83
C PRO A 389 -6.52 -12.40 2.69
N TYR A 390 -7.87 -12.45 2.58
CA TYR A 390 -8.73 -11.26 2.46
C TYR A 390 -8.96 -10.56 3.81
N SER A 391 -8.84 -11.30 4.91
CA SER A 391 -9.00 -10.81 6.27
C SER A 391 -8.17 -11.64 7.23
N GLY A 392 -7.84 -11.08 8.39
CA GLY A 392 -7.10 -11.79 9.41
C GLY A 392 -7.14 -11.10 10.77
N SER A 393 -6.43 -11.69 11.72
CA SER A 393 -6.20 -11.13 13.04
C SER A 393 -4.76 -11.36 13.46
N THR A 394 -4.10 -10.33 13.99
CA THR A 394 -2.67 -10.36 14.30
C THR A 394 -2.43 -9.71 15.66
N THR A 395 -1.58 -10.32 16.50
CA THR A 395 -1.18 -9.79 17.81
C THR A 395 0.10 -8.97 17.70
N LEU A 396 1.28 -9.59 17.82
CA LEU A 396 2.59 -8.94 17.65
C LEU A 396 3.42 -9.59 16.54
N GLU A 397 2.93 -10.68 15.96
CA GLU A 397 3.58 -11.37 14.86
C GLU A 397 3.46 -10.59 13.53
N THR A 398 4.33 -10.93 12.58
CA THR A 398 4.25 -10.39 11.21
C THR A 398 3.42 -11.33 10.37
N GLU A 399 2.31 -10.83 9.83
CA GLU A 399 1.48 -11.53 8.86
C GLU A 399 1.99 -11.27 7.44
N TYR A 400 1.93 -12.30 6.58
CA TYR A 400 2.39 -12.22 5.20
C TYR A 400 1.24 -12.37 4.23
N ILE A 401 0.90 -11.28 3.55
CA ILE A 401 -0.21 -11.21 2.62
C ILE A 401 0.34 -11.32 1.20
N ASN A 402 -0.17 -12.27 0.43
CA ASN A 402 0.21 -12.44 -0.97
C ASN A 402 -0.61 -11.49 -1.85
N ILE A 403 0.08 -10.67 -2.64
CA ILE A 403 -0.48 -9.83 -3.68
C ILE A 403 -0.14 -10.47 -5.03
N ASN A 404 -1.16 -10.94 -5.73
CA ASN A 404 -1.04 -11.60 -7.02
C ASN A 404 -1.60 -10.68 -8.11
N LEU A 405 -0.76 -10.30 -9.06
CA LEU A 405 -1.14 -9.50 -10.21
C LEU A 405 -1.26 -10.41 -11.44
N ASN A 406 -2.36 -10.30 -12.16
CA ASN A 406 -2.64 -11.03 -13.39
C ASN A 406 -2.69 -10.08 -14.60
N ALA A 407 -1.71 -10.19 -15.49
CA ALA A 407 -1.59 -9.37 -16.68
C ALA A 407 -2.28 -9.97 -17.93
N ALA A 408 -3.16 -10.96 -17.78
CA ALA A 408 -3.81 -11.62 -18.91
C ALA A 408 -4.76 -10.72 -19.72
N GLN A 409 -5.44 -9.79 -19.06
CA GLN A 409 -6.39 -8.87 -19.69
C GLN A 409 -5.83 -7.45 -19.86
N LEU A 410 -4.53 -7.26 -19.61
CA LEU A 410 -3.88 -5.96 -19.69
C LEU A 410 -3.21 -5.79 -21.05
N ALA A 411 -3.35 -4.61 -21.64
CA ALA A 411 -2.53 -4.20 -22.76
C ALA A 411 -1.12 -3.83 -22.25
N PRO A 412 -0.10 -3.77 -23.11
CA PRO A 412 1.18 -3.20 -22.71
C PRO A 412 1.06 -1.75 -22.22
N GLY A 413 1.76 -1.41 -21.15
CA GLY A 413 1.72 -0.08 -20.54
C GLY A 413 1.97 -0.10 -19.03
N PHE A 414 1.87 1.06 -18.39
CA PHE A 414 2.03 1.19 -16.94
C PHE A 414 0.67 1.12 -16.25
N TYR A 415 0.60 0.35 -15.17
CA TYR A 415 -0.61 0.17 -14.38
C TYR A 415 -0.35 0.46 -12.90
N GLY A 416 -1.37 1.02 -12.23
CA GLY A 416 -1.35 1.28 -10.81
C GLY A 416 -2.74 1.18 -10.17
N ASP A 417 -2.82 0.66 -8.95
CA ASP A 417 -4.05 0.66 -8.15
C ASP A 417 -3.77 0.70 -6.64
N ASN A 418 -4.79 1.02 -5.85
CA ASN A 418 -4.71 0.99 -4.39
C ASN A 418 -5.43 -0.22 -3.82
N ILE A 419 -4.78 -0.90 -2.87
CA ILE A 419 -5.39 -1.90 -2.01
C ILE A 419 -5.64 -1.24 -0.66
N VAL A 420 -6.90 -1.21 -0.22
CA VAL A 420 -7.32 -0.59 1.04
C VAL A 420 -7.62 -1.68 2.07
N PHE A 421 -7.02 -1.54 3.25
CA PHE A 421 -7.15 -2.42 4.41
C PHE A 421 -7.94 -1.68 5.49
N ASN A 422 -9.11 -2.21 5.83
CA ASN A 422 -9.91 -1.75 6.95
C ASN A 422 -9.48 -2.52 8.21
N SER A 423 -9.27 -1.84 9.33
CA SER A 423 -8.97 -2.49 10.60
C SER A 423 -9.52 -1.73 11.80
N ASN A 424 -9.58 -2.39 12.96
CA ASN A 424 -9.85 -1.72 14.24
C ASN A 424 -8.67 -0.88 14.75
N GLY A 425 -7.57 -0.81 14.01
CA GLY A 425 -6.39 0.00 14.30
C GLY A 425 -6.05 1.03 13.22
N GLY A 426 -7.05 1.47 12.45
CA GLY A 426 -6.93 2.43 11.36
C GLY A 426 -7.09 1.83 9.95
N GLU A 427 -7.17 2.70 8.95
CA GLU A 427 -7.13 2.31 7.53
C GLU A 427 -5.68 2.28 7.05
N GLY A 428 -5.31 1.23 6.32
CA GLY A 428 -4.01 1.11 5.65
C GLY A 428 -4.19 1.05 4.14
N VAL A 429 -3.31 1.71 3.39
CA VAL A 429 -3.33 1.71 1.91
C VAL A 429 -1.99 1.22 1.36
N VAL A 430 -2.04 0.31 0.39
CA VAL A 430 -0.88 -0.10 -0.40
C VAL A 430 -1.12 0.25 -1.86
N GLU A 431 -0.23 1.08 -2.41
CA GLU A 431 -0.23 1.41 -3.84
C GLU A 431 0.57 0.34 -4.59
N VAL A 432 -0.03 -0.30 -5.58
CA VAL A 432 0.59 -1.35 -6.41
C VAL A 432 0.89 -0.78 -7.79
N PHE A 433 2.07 -1.09 -8.33
CA PHE A 433 2.48 -0.69 -9.68
C PHE A 433 3.00 -1.87 -10.48
N ALA A 434 2.79 -1.84 -11.80
CA ALA A 434 3.42 -2.77 -12.72
C ALA A 434 3.62 -2.16 -14.11
N GLU A 435 4.67 -2.58 -14.78
CA GLU A 435 4.83 -2.36 -16.22
C GLU A 435 4.44 -3.64 -16.96
N VAL A 436 3.35 -3.60 -17.72
CA VAL A 436 2.97 -4.72 -18.58
C VAL A 436 3.74 -4.60 -19.88
N VAL A 437 4.60 -5.58 -20.16
CA VAL A 437 5.38 -5.66 -21.39
C VAL A 437 4.76 -6.71 -22.31
N PRO A 438 4.77 -6.51 -23.64
CA PRO A 438 4.20 -7.48 -24.56
C PRO A 438 4.93 -8.82 -24.47
N ASP A 439 4.21 -9.94 -24.59
CA ASP A 439 4.82 -11.26 -24.72
C ASP A 439 5.45 -11.40 -26.12
N LYS A 440 6.61 -10.77 -26.31
CA LYS A 440 7.42 -10.84 -27.54
C LYS A 440 8.33 -12.08 -27.57
N LEU A 441 8.20 -13.02 -26.65
CA LEU A 441 9.14 -14.16 -26.51
C LEU A 441 8.90 -15.31 -27.48
N THR A 442 7.83 -15.30 -28.28
CA THR A 442 7.58 -16.34 -29.29
C THR A 442 7.81 -15.88 -30.73
N LYS A 443 7.86 -14.56 -30.98
CA LYS A 443 8.11 -14.03 -32.33
C LYS A 443 9.60 -13.83 -32.54
N VAL A 444 10.14 -14.63 -33.44
CA VAL A 444 11.54 -14.60 -33.88
C VAL A 444 11.58 -14.18 -35.34
N ILE A 445 12.68 -13.53 -35.74
CA ILE A 445 12.95 -13.12 -37.12
C ILE A 445 13.92 -14.13 -37.71
N ASP A 446 13.49 -14.90 -38.71
CA ASP A 446 14.37 -15.79 -39.45
C ASP A 446 15.41 -14.96 -40.24
N VAL A 447 16.69 -15.21 -40.01
CA VAL A 447 17.77 -14.61 -40.78
C VAL A 447 18.29 -15.62 -41.79
N TYR A 448 18.15 -15.28 -43.07
CA TYR A 448 18.59 -16.12 -44.17
C TYR A 448 20.02 -15.80 -44.56
N ARG A 449 20.82 -16.84 -44.80
CA ARG A 449 22.16 -16.72 -45.37
C ARG A 449 22.11 -16.91 -46.88
N TYR A 450 22.82 -16.03 -47.55
CA TYR A 450 23.06 -16.02 -48.98
C TYR A 450 24.56 -15.96 -49.23
N SER A 451 25.08 -16.82 -50.11
CA SER A 451 26.52 -16.93 -50.36
C SER A 451 26.90 -16.63 -51.81
N LYS A 452 28.05 -15.98 -52.00
CA LYS A 452 28.69 -15.76 -53.29
C LYS A 452 30.21 -15.83 -53.14
N GLY A 453 30.80 -16.98 -53.46
CA GLY A 453 32.24 -17.20 -53.31
C GLY A 453 32.67 -17.18 -51.85
N LEU A 454 33.26 -16.06 -51.41
CA LEU A 454 33.68 -15.81 -50.02
C LEU A 454 32.83 -14.78 -49.29
N ASP A 455 31.88 -14.14 -49.97
CA ASP A 455 30.96 -13.17 -49.38
C ASP A 455 29.68 -13.86 -48.89
N PHE A 456 29.25 -13.48 -47.69
CA PHE A 456 28.10 -14.03 -46.99
C PHE A 456 27.17 -12.91 -46.52
N LEU A 457 26.01 -12.81 -47.15
CA LEU A 457 24.96 -11.88 -46.80
C LEU A 457 23.94 -12.56 -45.88
N PHE A 458 23.66 -11.93 -44.75
CA PHE A 458 22.64 -12.32 -43.78
C PHE A 458 21.52 -11.27 -43.82
N THR A 459 20.29 -11.70 -44.09
CA THR A 459 19.14 -10.80 -44.19
C THR A 459 17.89 -11.40 -43.55
N ALA A 460 17.17 -10.56 -42.81
CA ALA A 460 15.85 -10.85 -42.27
C ALA A 460 14.72 -10.64 -43.29
N ASN A 461 15.00 -10.00 -44.42
CA ASN A 461 13.99 -9.64 -45.41
C ASN A 461 14.47 -9.90 -46.85
N PRO A 462 14.63 -11.17 -47.24
CA PRO A 462 15.09 -11.53 -48.58
C PRO A 462 14.14 -11.06 -49.68
N GLN A 463 12.84 -10.88 -49.37
CA GLN A 463 11.86 -10.41 -50.34
C GLN A 463 12.16 -8.97 -50.76
N VAL A 464 12.42 -8.08 -49.79
CA VAL A 464 12.82 -6.69 -50.07
C VAL A 464 14.18 -6.62 -50.78
N GLU A 465 15.09 -7.54 -50.47
CA GLU A 465 16.44 -7.56 -51.08
C GLU A 465 16.51 -8.36 -52.40
N THR A 466 15.38 -8.83 -52.96
CA THR A 466 15.36 -9.76 -54.12
C THR A 466 16.17 -9.22 -55.30
N GLN A 467 16.06 -7.92 -55.61
CA GLN A 467 16.83 -7.32 -56.70
C GLN A 467 18.35 -7.50 -56.50
N ARG A 468 18.86 -7.19 -55.31
CA ARG A 468 20.29 -7.33 -54.97
C ARG A 468 20.71 -8.80 -55.03
N LEU A 469 19.88 -9.70 -54.49
CA LEU A 469 20.17 -11.13 -54.42
C LEU A 469 20.28 -11.74 -55.82
N SER A 470 19.33 -11.43 -56.71
CA SER A 470 19.32 -11.92 -58.09
C SER A 470 20.38 -11.26 -58.97
N GLN A 471 20.51 -9.93 -58.96
CA GLN A 471 21.47 -9.22 -59.81
C GLN A 471 22.93 -9.56 -59.45
N ASN A 472 23.20 -9.80 -58.17
CA ASN A 472 24.54 -10.17 -57.72
C ASN A 472 24.77 -11.69 -57.68
N ALA A 473 23.83 -12.52 -58.17
CA ALA A 473 23.97 -13.97 -58.22
C ALA A 473 24.31 -14.62 -56.86
N TYR A 474 23.68 -14.15 -55.78
CA TYR A 474 23.78 -14.84 -54.49
C TYR A 474 22.93 -16.11 -54.50
N VAL A 475 23.47 -17.18 -53.91
CA VAL A 475 22.75 -18.45 -53.72
C VAL A 475 22.21 -18.51 -52.31
N LYS A 476 20.93 -18.89 -52.14
CA LYS A 476 20.30 -19.07 -50.83
C LYS A 476 20.82 -20.34 -50.17
N ASP A 477 21.45 -20.20 -49.01
CA ASP A 477 21.92 -21.33 -48.21
C ASP A 477 20.82 -21.86 -47.27
N GLY A 478 19.92 -20.98 -46.80
CA GLY A 478 18.84 -21.32 -45.88
C GLY A 478 18.75 -20.36 -44.69
N ILE A 479 18.06 -20.78 -43.63
CA ILE A 479 18.01 -20.05 -42.35
C ILE A 479 19.32 -20.31 -41.60
N ALA A 480 20.03 -19.25 -41.24
CA ALA A 480 21.29 -19.36 -40.49
C ALA A 480 21.08 -19.31 -38.98
N PHE A 481 20.25 -18.38 -38.52
CA PHE A 481 19.91 -18.17 -37.11
C PHE A 481 18.63 -17.32 -37.03
N ARG A 482 18.08 -17.15 -35.83
CA ARG A 482 16.94 -16.26 -35.61
C ARG A 482 17.26 -15.14 -34.65
N LEU A 483 16.85 -13.93 -35.03
CA LEU A 483 16.96 -12.74 -34.21
C LEU A 483 15.67 -12.49 -33.44
N PHE A 484 15.76 -11.64 -32.43
CA PHE A 484 14.62 -11.13 -31.70
C PHE A 484 13.95 -10.01 -32.52
N VAL A 485 12.64 -9.87 -32.36
CA VAL A 485 11.93 -8.69 -32.86
C VAL A 485 12.44 -7.42 -32.14
N PRO A 486 12.40 -6.25 -32.79
CA PRO A 486 12.72 -4.98 -32.16
C PRO A 486 11.99 -4.78 -30.82
N ASP A 487 12.68 -4.11 -29.88
CA ASP A 487 12.26 -3.83 -28.50
C ASP A 487 12.03 -5.05 -27.60
N THR A 488 12.63 -6.20 -27.94
CA THR A 488 12.67 -7.33 -27.00
C THR A 488 13.58 -6.96 -25.80
N PRO A 489 13.12 -7.05 -24.54
CA PRO A 489 13.95 -6.73 -23.37
C PRO A 489 15.25 -7.55 -23.31
N GLY A 490 16.35 -6.90 -22.94
CA GLY A 490 17.69 -7.53 -22.88
C GLY A 490 18.37 -7.74 -24.23
N THR A 491 17.85 -7.12 -25.30
CA THR A 491 18.41 -7.21 -26.65
C THR A 491 18.67 -5.83 -27.23
N THR A 492 19.54 -5.75 -28.23
CA THR A 492 19.89 -4.52 -28.95
C THR A 492 19.93 -4.79 -30.46
N ASN A 493 19.90 -3.75 -31.29
CA ASN A 493 19.98 -3.89 -32.74
C ASN A 493 21.25 -4.63 -33.17
N LEU A 494 21.14 -5.52 -34.16
CA LEU A 494 22.26 -6.08 -34.91
C LEU A 494 22.36 -5.34 -36.24
N TYR A 495 23.37 -4.50 -36.37
CA TYR A 495 23.61 -3.67 -37.54
C TYR A 495 24.43 -4.40 -38.60
N ARG A 496 24.22 -4.02 -39.87
CA ARG A 496 24.96 -4.51 -41.04
C ARG A 496 25.69 -3.37 -41.74
N TRP A 497 26.91 -3.66 -42.20
CA TRP A 497 27.69 -2.82 -43.10
C TRP A 497 28.20 -3.61 -44.29
N TYR A 498 28.37 -2.94 -45.43
CA TYR A 498 28.92 -3.53 -46.65
C TYR A 498 30.12 -2.75 -47.17
N ASN A 499 31.22 -3.43 -47.49
CA ASN A 499 32.38 -2.84 -48.16
C ASN A 499 32.39 -3.22 -49.65
N PRO A 500 32.14 -2.30 -50.60
CA PRO A 500 32.05 -2.62 -52.02
C PRO A 500 33.38 -3.00 -52.67
N VAL A 501 34.51 -2.56 -52.10
CA VAL A 501 35.85 -2.87 -52.60
C VAL A 501 36.27 -4.28 -52.17
N LYS A 502 36.12 -4.58 -50.88
CA LYS A 502 36.46 -5.89 -50.29
C LYS A 502 35.42 -6.97 -50.59
N LYS A 503 34.18 -6.56 -50.90
CA LYS A 503 32.99 -7.42 -51.02
C LYS A 503 32.71 -8.19 -49.73
N ASP A 504 32.77 -7.48 -48.60
CA ASP A 504 32.59 -8.05 -47.26
C ASP A 504 31.38 -7.43 -46.55
N HIS A 505 30.60 -8.28 -45.89
CA HIS A 505 29.54 -7.87 -44.97
C HIS A 505 29.97 -8.05 -43.52
N PHE A 506 29.85 -6.99 -42.73
CA PHE A 506 30.16 -6.98 -41.31
C PHE A 506 28.91 -6.74 -40.47
N TYR A 507 28.78 -7.45 -39.34
CA TYR A 507 27.63 -7.37 -38.44
C TYR A 507 28.08 -7.15 -37.01
N HIS A 508 27.47 -6.18 -36.35
CA HIS A 508 27.80 -5.85 -34.96
C HIS A 508 26.64 -5.13 -34.28
N TYR A 509 26.51 -5.26 -32.97
CA TYR A 509 25.46 -4.57 -32.21
C TYR A 509 25.83 -3.15 -31.78
N ASP A 510 27.14 -2.85 -31.67
CA ASP A 510 27.63 -1.48 -31.51
C ASP A 510 27.57 -0.74 -32.86
N PRO A 511 26.85 0.40 -32.97
CA PRO A 511 26.77 1.19 -34.19
C PRO A 511 28.12 1.81 -34.61
N LYS A 512 29.14 1.81 -33.74
CA LYS A 512 30.52 2.20 -34.07
C LYS A 512 31.40 1.03 -34.52
N GLY A 513 30.82 -0.17 -34.64
CA GLY A 513 31.50 -1.35 -35.17
C GLY A 513 32.36 -2.12 -34.16
N GLY A 514 32.25 -1.86 -32.85
CA GLY A 514 32.90 -2.67 -31.82
C GLY A 514 34.42 -2.66 -31.89
N GLY A 515 35.02 -1.52 -32.23
CA GLY A 515 36.47 -1.37 -32.39
C GLY A 515 37.01 -1.73 -33.78
N LYS A 516 36.18 -2.23 -34.70
CA LYS A 516 36.56 -2.42 -36.10
C LYS A 516 36.71 -1.08 -36.82
N GLN A 517 37.76 -0.95 -37.65
CA GLN A 517 37.85 0.17 -38.59
C GLN A 517 36.83 0.00 -39.72
N LEU A 518 35.83 0.88 -39.76
CA LEU A 518 34.75 0.88 -40.76
C LEU A 518 35.07 1.70 -42.01
N GLN A 519 36.34 2.09 -42.23
CA GLN A 519 36.71 2.85 -43.43
C GLN A 519 36.38 2.05 -44.71
N GLY A 520 35.63 2.68 -45.62
CA GLY A 520 35.14 2.04 -46.85
C GLY A 520 33.94 1.11 -46.68
N TYR A 521 33.39 0.97 -45.47
CA TYR A 521 32.12 0.30 -45.24
C TYR A 521 30.96 1.29 -45.30
N VAL A 522 29.89 0.90 -46.00
CA VAL A 522 28.61 1.61 -46.06
C VAL A 522 27.66 0.99 -45.06
N PHE A 523 27.07 1.81 -44.19
CA PHE A 523 26.06 1.36 -43.22
C PHE A 523 24.75 1.01 -43.92
N GLU A 524 24.20 -0.18 -43.64
CA GLU A 524 22.98 -0.69 -44.27
C GLU A 524 21.80 -0.83 -43.31
N GLY A 525 21.97 -0.47 -42.03
CA GLY A 525 20.90 -0.49 -41.03
C GLY A 525 20.87 -1.74 -40.16
N SER A 526 19.81 -1.87 -39.37
CA SER A 526 19.56 -3.02 -38.47
C SER A 526 18.83 -4.14 -39.21
N ILE A 527 19.21 -5.39 -38.94
CA ILE A 527 18.53 -6.59 -39.46
C ILE A 527 17.66 -7.30 -38.42
N GLY A 528 17.55 -6.75 -37.20
CA GLY A 528 16.81 -7.32 -36.07
C GLY A 528 17.55 -7.11 -34.75
N ASN A 529 17.04 -7.65 -33.65
CA ASN A 529 17.70 -7.54 -32.34
C ASN A 529 18.47 -8.82 -31.96
N ILE A 530 19.62 -8.64 -31.31
CA ILE A 530 20.48 -9.70 -30.76
C ILE A 530 20.66 -9.48 -29.25
N ALA A 531 20.78 -10.56 -28.49
CA ALA A 531 21.11 -10.48 -27.08
C ALA A 531 22.63 -10.36 -26.89
N THR A 532 23.08 -9.45 -26.02
CA THR A 532 24.52 -9.24 -25.72
C THR A 532 24.99 -10.08 -24.53
N SER A 533 24.04 -10.66 -23.78
CA SER A 533 24.26 -11.63 -22.71
C SER A 533 23.36 -12.85 -22.91
N ARG A 534 23.75 -13.98 -22.31
CA ARG A 534 23.04 -15.26 -22.50
C ARG A 534 21.65 -15.19 -21.88
N MET A 535 20.62 -15.37 -22.71
CA MET A 535 19.21 -15.46 -22.28
C MET A 535 18.72 -16.92 -22.36
N THR A 536 17.59 -17.22 -21.70
CA THR A 536 16.95 -18.55 -21.79
C THR A 536 16.66 -18.92 -23.25
N ASN A 537 16.98 -20.16 -23.63
CA ASN A 537 16.80 -20.70 -24.98
C ASN A 537 17.55 -19.94 -26.09
N THR A 538 18.77 -19.48 -25.81
CA THR A 538 19.65 -18.86 -26.82
C THR A 538 20.94 -19.67 -27.03
N LYS A 539 21.58 -19.44 -28.18
CA LYS A 539 22.88 -19.99 -28.58
C LYS A 539 23.82 -18.86 -28.98
N GLU A 540 25.11 -19.07 -28.81
CA GLU A 540 26.15 -18.16 -29.27
C GLU A 540 26.12 -18.03 -30.81
N LEU A 541 26.24 -16.80 -31.30
CA LEU A 541 26.55 -16.50 -32.69
C LEU A 541 28.04 -16.21 -32.79
N TYR A 542 28.80 -17.13 -33.39
CA TYR A 542 30.25 -17.02 -33.55
C TYR A 542 30.59 -16.21 -34.80
N ARG A 543 31.52 -15.25 -34.64
CA ARG A 543 32.13 -14.49 -35.72
C ARG A 543 33.45 -15.13 -36.12
N TRP A 544 33.67 -15.26 -37.42
CA TRP A 544 34.88 -15.81 -38.03
C TRP A 544 35.44 -14.83 -39.03
N PHE A 545 36.76 -14.69 -39.09
CA PHE A 545 37.45 -13.73 -39.95
C PHE A 545 38.53 -14.39 -40.79
N ASN A 546 38.58 -14.08 -42.08
CA ASN A 546 39.66 -14.49 -42.97
C ASN A 546 40.69 -13.35 -43.13
N PRO A 547 41.90 -13.47 -42.55
CA PRO A 547 42.90 -12.40 -42.62
C PRO A 547 43.46 -12.17 -44.03
N THR A 548 43.42 -13.19 -44.90
CA THR A 548 43.93 -13.09 -46.27
C THR A 548 42.98 -12.29 -47.16
N THR A 549 41.67 -12.47 -46.99
CA THR A 549 40.66 -11.85 -47.86
C THR A 549 39.92 -10.70 -47.19
N GLY A 550 40.03 -10.54 -45.86
CA GLY A 550 39.33 -9.53 -45.09
C GLY A 550 37.84 -9.79 -44.87
N HIS A 551 37.35 -10.99 -45.17
CA HIS A 551 35.91 -11.34 -45.11
C HIS A 551 35.50 -11.90 -43.75
N HIS A 552 34.24 -11.66 -43.36
CA HIS A 552 33.64 -12.18 -42.12
C HIS A 552 32.56 -13.23 -42.42
N PHE A 553 32.37 -14.11 -41.45
CA PHE A 553 31.35 -15.16 -41.48
C PHE A 553 30.74 -15.34 -40.10
N TYR A 554 29.44 -15.65 -40.05
CA TYR A 554 28.67 -15.79 -38.81
C TYR A 554 27.94 -17.13 -38.80
N THR A 555 28.04 -17.86 -37.70
CA THR A 555 27.37 -19.16 -37.55
C THR A 555 27.13 -19.49 -36.07
N THR A 556 26.12 -20.31 -35.79
CA THR A 556 25.91 -20.90 -34.46
C THR A 556 26.70 -22.19 -34.26
N ASP A 557 27.43 -22.67 -35.28
CA ASP A 557 28.35 -23.81 -35.14
C ASP A 557 29.68 -23.35 -34.51
N PRO A 558 30.03 -23.82 -33.30
CA PRO A 558 31.29 -23.47 -32.66
C PRO A 558 32.53 -23.92 -33.44
N LYS A 559 32.39 -24.83 -34.41
CA LYS A 559 33.48 -25.31 -35.26
C LYS A 559 33.65 -24.53 -36.56
N GLY A 560 32.83 -23.50 -36.81
CA GLY A 560 32.97 -22.64 -37.99
C GLY A 560 32.60 -23.31 -39.31
N GLU A 561 31.75 -24.34 -39.27
CA GLU A 561 31.29 -25.08 -40.45
C GLU A 561 32.44 -25.47 -41.42
N LYS A 562 32.28 -25.17 -42.71
CA LYS A 562 33.29 -25.44 -43.75
C LYS A 562 34.22 -24.24 -43.99
N VAL A 563 34.03 -23.10 -43.33
CA VAL A 563 34.83 -21.89 -43.59
C VAL A 563 36.23 -21.97 -43.00
N VAL A 564 36.45 -22.80 -41.99
CA VAL A 564 37.80 -23.07 -41.43
C VAL A 564 38.74 -23.61 -42.51
N LYS A 565 38.26 -24.52 -43.36
CA LYS A 565 39.03 -25.04 -44.52
C LYS A 565 39.35 -23.96 -45.57
N LYS A 566 38.66 -22.82 -45.53
CA LYS A 566 38.87 -21.66 -46.41
C LYS A 566 39.74 -20.58 -45.76
N GLY A 567 40.40 -20.87 -44.63
CA GLY A 567 41.34 -19.96 -43.97
C GLY A 567 40.70 -18.99 -42.97
N TYR A 568 39.42 -19.15 -42.64
CA TYR A 568 38.77 -18.35 -41.60
C TYR A 568 39.23 -18.79 -40.21
N ARG A 569 39.44 -17.81 -39.33
CA ARG A 569 39.83 -17.98 -37.93
C ARG A 569 38.74 -17.45 -37.02
N PHE A 570 38.65 -18.00 -35.82
CA PHE A 570 37.71 -17.53 -34.82
C PHE A 570 38.02 -16.08 -34.42
N ASP A 571 36.99 -15.23 -34.40
CA ASP A 571 37.11 -13.77 -34.20
C ASP A 571 36.18 -13.25 -33.08
N GLY A 572 35.61 -14.16 -32.29
CA GLY A 572 34.81 -13.85 -31.10
C GLY A 572 33.33 -14.21 -31.23
N ILE A 573 32.57 -13.89 -30.18
CA ILE A 573 31.11 -14.09 -30.13
C ILE A 573 30.46 -12.75 -30.48
N ALA A 574 29.64 -12.75 -31.54
CA ALA A 574 28.89 -11.58 -31.98
C ALA A 574 27.67 -11.28 -31.07
N GLY A 575 27.14 -12.29 -30.39
CA GLY A 575 26.03 -12.19 -29.43
C GLY A 575 25.32 -13.53 -29.27
N TYR A 576 24.08 -13.50 -28.78
CA TYR A 576 23.23 -14.66 -28.57
C TYR A 576 21.94 -14.59 -29.38
N VAL A 577 21.62 -15.67 -30.08
CA VAL A 577 20.53 -15.81 -31.06
C VAL A 577 19.66 -17.03 -30.75
N ARG A 578 18.51 -17.20 -31.44
CA ARG A 578 17.60 -18.34 -31.27
C ARG A 578 17.67 -19.37 -32.39
#